data_AF-A0A925GZ45-F1
#
_entry.id   AF-A0A925GZ45-F1
#
_cell.length_a   1.000
_cell.length_b   1.000
_cell.length_c   1.000
_cell.angle_alpha   90.00
_cell.angle_beta   90.00
_cell.angle_gamma   90.00
#
_symmetry.space_group_name_H-M   'P 1'
#
loop_
_entity.id
_entity.type
_entity.pdbx_description
1 polymer ?
#
loop_
_entity_poly.entity_id
_entity_poly.type
_entity_poly.pdbx_seq_one_letter_code
_entity_poly.pdbx_strand_id
1 'polypeptide(L)'
;MSTPLLMFLAFIAVTLVITWWAARRSSGANAYFAAGRSITGWQNGIAVAGDYMSAASFLGIAGIIAFQGYDGFLYSVGWLVAYLTVLLVVAEPLRNVGKYTMADVLAYRLRPRPVRAMASLSTLTVTTFYMIAQMVGAGTLVTLLLKDSGISFNVAVIGVGVLMVAYVVIGGMLATTWVQIVKAILLMGGTILLSILVMAHFDFSFAQFFDAIAHVRDGDKVVNFLQPGLRYKPPYGALDLISLGLALIFGTAGLPHILVRFYTVPDARTARISVVWAMVIIGTFYIMTTFLGFGAATIVGKDFIQQNGGTNMSAPLLAQALGGDVFFAFISAIAFATILAVVAGLTISASTSFAHDLYTNVLHHGQLTDPQQEVRVARITAFV
;
A
#
# COMPACT_ATOMS: atom_id res chain seq x y z
N MET A 1 28.41 7.18 -9.71
CA MET A 1 27.07 6.82 -9.19
C MET A 1 27.13 6.88 -7.69
N SER A 2 26.19 7.55 -7.03
CA SER A 2 26.13 7.61 -5.57
C SER A 2 25.85 6.20 -5.00
N THR A 3 26.46 5.85 -3.86
CA THR A 3 26.23 4.56 -3.18
C THR A 3 24.74 4.25 -2.96
N PRO A 4 23.89 5.22 -2.58
CA PRO A 4 22.45 5.03 -2.49
C PRO A 4 21.79 4.54 -3.79
N LEU A 5 22.20 5.09 -4.93
CA LEU A 5 21.64 4.74 -6.22
C LEU A 5 21.99 3.30 -6.63
N LEU A 6 23.23 2.87 -6.40
CA LEU A 6 23.65 1.50 -6.69
C LEU A 6 22.86 0.49 -5.87
N MET A 7 22.67 0.75 -4.58
CA MET A 7 21.86 -0.09 -3.70
C MET A 7 20.39 -0.12 -4.12
N PHE A 8 19.84 1.03 -4.48
CA PHE A 8 18.48 1.15 -4.98
C PHE A 8 18.26 0.35 -6.27
N LEU A 9 19.14 0.48 -7.26
CA LEU A 9 19.06 -0.26 -8.52
C LEU A 9 19.24 -1.76 -8.31
N ALA A 10 20.16 -2.17 -7.43
CA ALA A 10 20.34 -3.58 -7.08
C ALA A 10 19.08 -4.15 -6.43
N PHE A 11 18.43 -3.41 -5.54
CA PHE A 11 17.19 -3.81 -4.90
C PHE A 11 16.06 -4.01 -5.92
N ILE A 12 15.88 -3.05 -6.84
CA ILE A 12 14.91 -3.16 -7.93
C ILE A 12 15.22 -4.40 -8.80
N ALA A 13 16.48 -4.61 -9.18
CA ALA A 13 16.88 -5.75 -9.98
C ALA A 13 16.54 -7.09 -9.28
N VAL A 14 16.80 -7.21 -7.98
CA VAL A 14 16.43 -8.39 -7.19
C VAL A 14 14.91 -8.61 -7.19
N THR A 15 14.12 -7.55 -6.94
CA THR A 15 12.65 -7.68 -6.98
C THR A 15 12.12 -8.05 -8.36
N LEU A 16 12.74 -7.55 -9.44
CA LEU A 16 12.42 -7.91 -10.83
C LEU A 16 12.68 -9.40 -11.08
N VAL A 17 13.83 -9.90 -10.65
CA VAL A 17 14.22 -11.32 -10.79
C VAL A 17 13.23 -12.23 -10.06
N ILE A 18 12.85 -11.87 -8.83
CA ILE A 18 11.85 -12.62 -8.05
C ILE A 18 10.49 -12.65 -8.77
N THR A 19 10.07 -11.50 -9.30
CA THR A 19 8.80 -11.37 -10.03
C THR A 19 8.78 -12.25 -11.27
N TRP A 20 9.86 -12.21 -12.05
CA TRP A 20 10.00 -13.01 -13.26
C TRP A 20 10.06 -14.51 -12.96
N TRP A 21 10.79 -14.91 -11.91
CA TRP A 21 10.85 -16.30 -11.46
C TRP A 21 9.48 -16.83 -11.04
N ALA A 22 8.72 -16.02 -10.29
CA ALA A 22 7.37 -16.36 -9.87
C ALA A 22 6.39 -16.42 -11.07
N ALA A 23 6.49 -15.47 -12.01
CA ALA A 23 5.66 -15.43 -13.21
C ALA A 23 5.83 -16.67 -14.09
N ARG A 24 7.06 -17.21 -14.20
CA ARG A 24 7.35 -18.44 -14.96
C ARG A 24 6.66 -19.70 -14.42
N ARG A 25 6.16 -19.67 -13.18
CA ARG A 25 5.47 -20.80 -12.54
C ARG A 25 3.94 -20.74 -12.70
N SER A 26 3.41 -19.74 -13.40
CA SER A 26 1.97 -19.51 -13.56
C SER A 26 1.55 -19.56 -15.04
N SER A 27 0.67 -20.49 -15.40
CA SER A 27 0.08 -20.59 -16.74
C SER A 27 -1.43 -20.82 -16.66
N GLY A 28 -2.22 -20.01 -17.39
CA GLY A 28 -3.68 -20.12 -17.48
C GLY A 28 -4.45 -19.11 -16.63
N ALA A 29 -5.76 -18.96 -16.90
CA ALA A 29 -6.62 -17.93 -16.29
C ALA A 29 -6.75 -18.08 -14.75
N ASN A 30 -6.91 -19.31 -14.23
CA ASN A 30 -6.96 -19.57 -12.79
C ASN A 30 -5.66 -19.20 -12.06
N ALA A 31 -4.52 -19.39 -12.73
CA ALA A 31 -3.22 -19.05 -12.19
C ALA A 31 -2.96 -17.53 -12.25
N TYR A 32 -3.51 -16.86 -13.27
CA TYR A 32 -3.44 -15.41 -13.43
C TYR A 32 -4.35 -14.65 -12.46
N PHE A 33 -5.60 -15.10 -12.25
CA PHE A 33 -6.63 -14.40 -11.46
C PHE A 33 -6.82 -14.90 -10.03
N ALA A 34 -6.34 -16.10 -9.67
CA ALA A 34 -6.54 -16.66 -8.32
C ALA A 34 -5.31 -17.38 -7.78
N ALA A 35 -4.14 -17.24 -8.43
CA ALA A 35 -2.91 -17.95 -8.10
C ALA A 35 -3.11 -19.47 -7.91
N GLY A 36 -4.08 -20.08 -8.63
CA GLY A 36 -4.40 -21.51 -8.49
C GLY A 36 -4.97 -21.92 -7.14
N ARG A 37 -5.37 -20.98 -6.27
CA ARG A 37 -5.89 -21.23 -4.90
C ARG A 37 -4.93 -21.98 -3.98
N SER A 38 -3.63 -21.95 -4.26
CA SER A 38 -2.62 -22.74 -3.55
C SER A 38 -1.92 -21.98 -2.42
N ILE A 39 -2.30 -20.73 -2.15
CA ILE A 39 -1.63 -19.90 -1.15
C ILE A 39 -2.11 -20.29 0.25
N THR A 40 -1.17 -20.54 1.16
CA THR A 40 -1.48 -20.86 2.56
C THR A 40 -1.96 -19.64 3.34
N GLY A 41 -2.67 -19.83 4.44
CA GLY A 41 -3.27 -18.73 5.20
C GLY A 41 -2.26 -17.71 5.75
N TRP A 42 -1.08 -18.15 6.21
CA TRP A 42 -0.06 -17.23 6.70
C TRP A 42 0.62 -16.47 5.55
N GLN A 43 0.89 -17.13 4.40
CA GLN A 43 1.43 -16.47 3.20
C GLN A 43 0.47 -15.42 2.69
N ASN A 44 -0.82 -15.75 2.60
CA ASN A 44 -1.83 -14.80 2.19
C ASN A 44 -1.99 -13.68 3.21
N GLY A 45 -1.90 -13.96 4.51
CA GLY A 45 -1.92 -12.93 5.56
C GLY A 45 -0.79 -11.91 5.41
N ILE A 46 0.45 -12.37 5.19
CA ILE A 46 1.58 -11.46 4.92
C ILE A 46 1.38 -10.70 3.61
N ALA A 47 0.85 -11.35 2.57
CA ALA A 47 0.61 -10.70 1.28
C ALA A 47 -0.50 -9.65 1.34
N VAL A 48 -1.58 -9.90 2.09
CA VAL A 48 -2.66 -8.95 2.39
C VAL A 48 -2.11 -7.77 3.20
N ALA A 49 -1.30 -8.04 4.22
CA ALA A 49 -0.61 -7.00 4.97
C ALA A 49 0.31 -6.18 4.05
N GLY A 50 1.03 -6.83 3.13
CA GLY A 50 1.88 -6.20 2.12
C GLY A 50 1.09 -5.26 1.22
N ASP A 51 -0.03 -5.72 0.64
CA ASP A 51 -0.91 -4.86 -0.16
C ASP A 51 -1.39 -3.64 0.64
N TYR A 52 -1.71 -3.86 1.91
CA TYR A 52 -2.26 -2.81 2.77
C TYR A 52 -1.23 -1.79 3.24
N MET A 53 -0.02 -2.23 3.58
CA MET A 53 1.11 -1.39 3.93
C MET A 53 1.67 -0.75 2.65
N SER A 54 0.90 0.18 2.10
CA SER A 54 1.23 0.94 0.90
C SER A 54 2.21 2.07 1.21
N ALA A 55 2.67 2.76 0.17
CA ALA A 55 3.51 3.94 0.37
C ALA A 55 2.75 5.05 1.10
N ALA A 56 1.42 5.14 0.94
CA ALA A 56 0.59 6.03 1.72
C ALA A 56 0.61 5.66 3.21
N SER A 57 0.57 4.35 3.53
CA SER A 57 0.63 3.86 4.90
C SER A 57 2.00 4.06 5.54
N PHE A 58 3.08 3.91 4.76
CA PHE A 58 4.44 4.09 5.26
C PHE A 58 4.88 5.56 5.28
N LEU A 59 4.96 6.18 4.12
CA LEU A 59 5.42 7.56 3.94
C LEU A 59 4.38 8.57 4.41
N GLY A 60 3.12 8.36 4.01
CA GLY A 60 2.04 9.30 4.29
C GLY A 60 1.70 9.37 5.78
N ILE A 61 1.62 8.23 6.49
CA ILE A 61 1.35 8.24 7.93
C ILE A 61 2.52 8.77 8.73
N ALA A 62 3.74 8.32 8.45
CA ALA A 62 4.92 8.87 9.11
C ALA A 62 4.99 10.40 8.88
N GLY A 63 4.67 10.85 7.67
CA GLY A 63 4.53 12.24 7.31
C GLY A 63 3.47 12.99 8.11
N ILE A 64 2.22 12.51 8.11
CA ILE A 64 1.12 13.21 8.77
C ILE A 64 1.30 13.23 10.29
N ILE A 65 1.84 12.17 10.90
CA ILE A 65 2.21 12.17 12.32
C ILE A 65 3.33 13.19 12.58
N ALA A 66 4.34 13.25 11.72
CA ALA A 66 5.43 14.21 11.87
C ALA A 66 4.98 15.68 11.79
N PHE A 67 3.87 15.96 11.09
CA PHE A 67 3.36 17.31 10.90
C PHE A 67 2.18 17.65 11.80
N GLN A 68 1.39 16.67 12.21
CA GLN A 68 0.09 16.86 12.89
C GLN A 68 -0.03 16.08 14.20
N GLY A 69 1.03 15.41 14.64
CA GLY A 69 1.10 14.73 15.92
C GLY A 69 -0.01 13.71 16.15
N TYR A 70 -0.66 13.80 17.31
CA TYR A 70 -1.76 12.93 17.72
C TYR A 70 -2.89 12.85 16.68
N ASP A 71 -3.28 13.98 16.08
CA ASP A 71 -4.35 14.01 15.08
C ASP A 71 -3.98 13.22 13.80
N GLY A 72 -2.69 13.19 13.47
CA GLY A 72 -2.15 12.37 12.40
C GLY A 72 -2.18 10.88 12.73
N PHE A 73 -1.90 10.50 13.98
CA PHE A 73 -1.94 9.11 14.43
C PHE A 73 -3.35 8.50 14.36
N LEU A 74 -4.41 9.32 14.51
CA LEU A 74 -5.79 8.85 14.39
C LEU A 74 -6.13 8.25 13.00
N TYR A 75 -5.39 8.61 11.93
CA TYR A 75 -5.54 7.96 10.62
C TYR A 75 -5.23 6.46 10.69
N SER A 76 -4.20 6.08 11.46
CA SER A 76 -3.77 4.69 11.62
C SER A 76 -4.83 3.83 12.31
N VAL A 77 -5.58 4.42 13.26
CA VAL A 77 -6.63 3.73 14.01
C VAL A 77 -7.79 3.34 13.11
N GLY A 78 -8.29 4.27 12.28
CA GLY A 78 -9.42 4.01 11.39
C GLY A 78 -9.16 2.85 10.43
N TRP A 79 -7.94 2.75 9.93
CA TRP A 79 -7.47 1.67 9.07
C TRP A 79 -7.38 0.31 9.76
N LEU A 80 -6.91 0.27 11.01
CA LEU A 80 -6.88 -0.96 11.81
C LEU A 80 -8.30 -1.47 12.10
N VAL A 81 -9.21 -0.57 12.48
CA VAL A 81 -10.62 -0.91 12.77
C VAL A 81 -11.32 -1.47 11.53
N ALA A 82 -11.00 -0.97 10.34
CA ALA A 82 -11.57 -1.47 9.10
C ALA A 82 -11.34 -2.97 8.87
N TYR A 83 -10.22 -3.52 9.34
CA TYR A 83 -9.95 -4.95 9.23
C TYR A 83 -10.87 -5.82 10.09
N LEU A 84 -11.45 -5.26 11.16
CA LEU A 84 -12.51 -5.94 11.91
C LEU A 84 -13.76 -6.07 11.05
N THR A 85 -14.13 -5.02 10.31
CA THR A 85 -15.24 -5.08 9.34
C THR A 85 -14.95 -6.10 8.26
N VAL A 86 -13.73 -6.13 7.71
CA VAL A 86 -13.34 -7.13 6.70
C VAL A 86 -13.43 -8.54 7.27
N LEU A 87 -12.90 -8.78 8.46
CA LEU A 87 -12.91 -10.09 9.13
C LEU A 87 -14.32 -10.61 9.39
N LEU A 88 -15.20 -9.74 9.92
CA LEU A 88 -16.52 -10.13 10.44
C LEU A 88 -17.59 -10.15 9.35
N VAL A 89 -17.48 -9.28 8.35
CA VAL A 89 -18.57 -9.06 7.37
C VAL A 89 -18.20 -9.50 5.96
N VAL A 90 -16.93 -9.41 5.57
CA VAL A 90 -16.55 -9.44 4.15
C VAL A 90 -15.81 -10.71 3.75
N ALA A 91 -14.86 -11.17 4.56
CA ALA A 91 -13.93 -12.24 4.21
C ALA A 91 -14.61 -13.59 3.92
N GLU A 92 -15.55 -14.01 4.77
CA GLU A 92 -16.24 -15.30 4.64
C GLU A 92 -17.24 -15.32 3.47
N PRO A 93 -18.16 -14.34 3.32
CA PRO A 93 -19.07 -14.31 2.18
C PRO A 93 -18.35 -14.25 0.83
N LEU A 94 -17.29 -13.42 0.71
CA LEU A 94 -16.50 -13.37 -0.52
C LEU A 94 -15.91 -14.75 -0.84
N ARG A 95 -15.19 -15.36 0.10
CA ARG A 95 -14.55 -16.65 -0.18
C ARG A 95 -15.55 -17.73 -0.59
N ASN A 96 -16.72 -17.76 0.04
CA ASN A 96 -17.75 -18.77 -0.19
C ASN A 96 -18.43 -18.63 -1.56
N VAL A 97 -18.44 -17.44 -2.18
CA VAL A 97 -18.96 -17.26 -3.55
C VAL A 97 -18.07 -17.93 -4.60
N GLY A 98 -16.77 -18.09 -4.32
CA GLY A 98 -15.89 -18.93 -5.14
C GLY A 98 -15.67 -18.44 -6.58
N LYS A 99 -15.98 -17.17 -6.88
CA LYS A 99 -15.73 -16.51 -8.17
C LYS A 99 -14.55 -15.52 -8.08
N TYR A 100 -14.38 -14.62 -9.05
CA TYR A 100 -13.13 -13.86 -9.22
C TYR A 100 -13.22 -12.40 -8.76
N THR A 101 -14.42 -11.81 -8.64
CA THR A 101 -14.58 -10.38 -8.33
C THR A 101 -15.57 -10.11 -7.20
N MET A 102 -15.55 -8.90 -6.61
CA MET A 102 -16.56 -8.48 -5.64
C MET A 102 -17.95 -8.35 -6.29
N ALA A 103 -17.99 -8.01 -7.57
CA ALA A 103 -19.22 -7.89 -8.34
C ALA A 103 -20.01 -9.21 -8.38
N ASP A 104 -19.33 -10.35 -8.31
CA ASP A 104 -19.97 -11.67 -8.25
C ASP A 104 -20.84 -11.85 -7.01
N VAL A 105 -20.42 -11.33 -5.86
CA VAL A 105 -21.20 -11.41 -4.61
C VAL A 105 -22.45 -10.53 -4.69
N LEU A 106 -22.28 -9.30 -5.19
CA LEU A 106 -23.38 -8.34 -5.31
C LEU A 106 -24.40 -8.80 -6.36
N ALA A 107 -23.92 -9.34 -7.48
CA ALA A 107 -24.76 -9.86 -8.56
C ALA A 107 -25.50 -11.15 -8.17
N TYR A 108 -25.11 -11.85 -7.09
CA TYR A 108 -25.80 -13.07 -6.66
C TYR A 108 -27.24 -12.81 -6.17
N ARG A 109 -27.48 -11.64 -5.54
CA ARG A 109 -28.81 -11.26 -5.02
C ARG A 109 -29.49 -10.13 -5.79
N LEU A 110 -28.86 -9.61 -6.84
CA LEU A 110 -29.31 -8.44 -7.59
C LEU A 110 -29.29 -8.69 -9.10
N ARG A 111 -29.71 -7.70 -9.89
CA ARG A 111 -29.65 -7.77 -11.36
C ARG A 111 -28.18 -7.80 -11.82
N PRO A 112 -27.71 -8.87 -12.50
CA PRO A 112 -26.29 -9.08 -12.73
C PRO A 112 -25.61 -7.99 -13.57
N ARG A 113 -26.24 -7.55 -14.67
CA ARG A 113 -25.62 -6.61 -15.63
C ARG A 113 -25.38 -5.20 -15.05
N PRO A 114 -26.39 -4.48 -14.51
CA PRO A 114 -26.16 -3.15 -13.97
C PRO A 114 -25.22 -3.17 -12.76
N VAL A 115 -25.30 -4.20 -11.91
CA VAL A 115 -24.44 -4.31 -10.73
C VAL A 115 -22.99 -4.58 -11.12
N ARG A 116 -22.72 -5.47 -12.08
CA ARG A 116 -21.36 -5.72 -12.58
C ARG A 116 -20.77 -4.50 -13.27
N ALA A 117 -21.57 -3.78 -14.08
CA ALA A 117 -21.13 -2.54 -14.70
C ALA A 117 -20.76 -1.47 -13.66
N MET A 118 -21.61 -1.25 -12.64
CA MET A 118 -21.35 -0.29 -11.56
C MET A 118 -20.14 -0.69 -10.70
N ALA A 119 -20.00 -1.97 -10.36
CA ALA A 119 -18.86 -2.48 -9.60
C ALA A 119 -17.54 -2.32 -10.37
N SER A 120 -17.56 -2.58 -11.68
CA SER A 120 -16.40 -2.40 -12.56
C SER A 120 -16.02 -0.92 -12.69
N LEU A 121 -17.00 -0.05 -12.94
CA LEU A 121 -16.78 1.39 -13.02
C LEU A 121 -16.22 1.95 -11.69
N SER A 122 -16.77 1.52 -10.56
CA SER A 122 -16.27 1.89 -9.23
C SER A 122 -14.83 1.44 -9.03
N THR A 123 -14.53 0.17 -9.36
CA THR A 123 -13.17 -0.38 -9.27
C THR A 123 -12.19 0.43 -10.10
N LEU A 124 -12.51 0.68 -11.38
CA LEU A 124 -11.68 1.47 -12.29
C LEU A 124 -11.45 2.89 -11.76
N THR A 125 -12.50 3.55 -11.30
CA THR A 125 -12.43 4.91 -10.76
C THR A 125 -11.48 4.97 -9.56
N VAL A 126 -11.68 4.10 -8.57
CA VAL A 126 -10.85 4.03 -7.37
C VAL A 126 -9.41 3.70 -7.72
N THR A 127 -9.17 2.72 -8.59
CA THR A 127 -7.81 2.35 -9.00
C THR A 127 -7.09 3.48 -9.72
N THR A 128 -7.77 4.26 -10.57
CA THR A 128 -7.16 5.39 -11.29
C THR A 128 -6.69 6.47 -10.32
N PHE A 129 -7.54 6.94 -9.41
CA PHE A 129 -7.14 7.94 -8.42
C PHE A 129 -6.00 7.44 -7.51
N TYR A 130 -6.05 6.16 -7.14
CA TYR A 130 -5.03 5.60 -6.28
C TYR A 130 -3.70 5.42 -7.00
N MET A 131 -3.70 5.03 -8.28
CA MET A 131 -2.50 4.98 -9.12
C MET A 131 -1.88 6.37 -9.29
N ILE A 132 -2.65 7.43 -9.48
CA ILE A 132 -2.12 8.80 -9.59
C ILE A 132 -1.30 9.17 -8.33
N ALA A 133 -1.87 8.94 -7.14
CA ALA A 133 -1.18 9.23 -5.88
C ALA A 133 0.13 8.44 -5.74
N GLN A 134 0.14 7.17 -6.16
CA GLN A 134 1.33 6.33 -6.17
C GLN A 134 2.40 6.84 -7.15
N MET A 135 2.01 7.24 -8.36
CA MET A 135 2.94 7.77 -9.36
C MET A 135 3.61 9.06 -8.92
N VAL A 136 2.87 9.95 -8.25
CA VAL A 136 3.44 11.17 -7.64
C VAL A 136 4.48 10.80 -6.58
N GLY A 137 4.14 9.87 -5.67
CA GLY A 137 5.08 9.40 -4.65
C GLY A 137 6.34 8.75 -5.22
N ALA A 138 6.23 8.00 -6.31
CA ALA A 138 7.38 7.37 -6.96
C ALA A 138 8.26 8.41 -7.63
N GLY A 139 7.65 9.38 -8.33
CA GLY A 139 8.36 10.49 -8.95
C GLY A 139 9.15 11.31 -7.93
N THR A 140 8.57 11.63 -6.78
CA THR A 140 9.27 12.39 -5.72
C THR A 140 10.43 11.61 -5.13
N LEU A 141 10.26 10.31 -4.84
CA LEU A 141 11.33 9.47 -4.32
C LEU A 141 12.50 9.34 -5.31
N VAL A 142 12.20 9.07 -6.58
CA VAL A 142 13.23 8.90 -7.62
C VAL A 142 13.97 10.21 -7.86
N THR A 143 13.26 11.34 -7.94
CA THR A 143 13.89 12.66 -8.12
C THR A 143 14.84 12.99 -6.96
N LEU A 144 14.47 12.62 -5.72
CA LEU A 144 15.33 12.85 -4.57
C LEU A 144 16.54 11.90 -4.53
N LEU A 145 16.35 10.62 -4.84
CA LEU A 145 17.44 9.65 -4.93
C LEU A 145 18.44 9.97 -6.06
N LEU A 146 17.96 10.62 -7.12
CA LEU A 146 18.71 10.98 -8.31
C LEU A 146 18.99 12.49 -8.41
N LYS A 147 18.97 13.20 -7.28
CA LYS A 147 19.21 14.65 -7.22
C LYS A 147 20.51 15.05 -7.91
N ASP A 148 21.56 14.25 -7.78
CA ASP A 148 22.87 14.47 -8.40
C ASP A 148 22.93 14.12 -9.89
N SER A 149 21.94 13.38 -10.40
CA SER A 149 21.89 12.90 -11.79
C SER A 149 21.08 13.83 -12.71
N GLY A 150 20.45 14.88 -12.18
CA GLY A 150 19.69 15.87 -12.96
C GLY A 150 18.39 15.33 -13.57
N ILE A 151 17.87 14.19 -13.11
CA ILE A 151 16.62 13.62 -13.63
C ILE A 151 15.43 14.47 -13.14
N SER A 152 14.66 14.97 -14.09
CA SER A 152 13.44 15.73 -13.77
C SER A 152 12.33 14.79 -13.29
N PHE A 153 11.43 15.34 -12.46
CA PHE A 153 10.24 14.63 -11.97
C PHE A 153 9.43 13.96 -13.10
N ASN A 154 9.28 14.63 -14.24
CA ASN A 154 8.54 14.11 -15.38
C ASN A 154 9.20 12.85 -15.97
N VAL A 155 10.52 12.86 -16.12
CA VAL A 155 11.27 11.69 -16.63
C VAL A 155 11.21 10.55 -15.62
N ALA A 156 11.31 10.85 -14.32
CA ALA A 156 11.16 9.85 -13.26
C ALA A 156 9.80 9.17 -13.31
N VAL A 157 8.71 9.93 -13.39
CA VAL A 157 7.34 9.38 -13.49
C VAL A 157 7.15 8.51 -14.73
N ILE A 158 7.63 8.94 -15.90
CA ILE A 158 7.56 8.16 -17.13
C ILE A 158 8.35 6.85 -17.00
N GLY A 159 9.58 6.90 -16.49
CA GLY A 159 10.43 5.72 -16.30
C GLY A 159 9.80 4.70 -15.35
N VAL A 160 9.23 5.17 -14.24
CA VAL A 160 8.46 4.32 -13.31
C VAL A 160 7.25 3.73 -14.00
N GLY A 161 6.52 4.51 -14.79
CA GLY A 161 5.33 4.04 -15.51
C GLY A 161 5.65 2.91 -16.50
N VAL A 162 6.73 3.03 -17.27
CA VAL A 162 7.20 1.98 -18.18
C VAL A 162 7.57 0.71 -17.41
N LEU A 163 8.31 0.86 -16.31
CA LEU A 163 8.69 -0.27 -15.46
C LEU A 163 7.45 -0.94 -14.85
N MET A 164 6.43 -0.16 -14.47
CA MET A 164 5.16 -0.66 -13.95
C MET A 164 4.39 -1.50 -14.98
N VAL A 165 4.27 -1.00 -16.21
CA VAL A 165 3.62 -1.74 -17.30
C VAL A 165 4.33 -3.08 -17.54
N ALA A 166 5.67 -3.08 -17.55
CA ALA A 166 6.45 -4.31 -17.70
C ALA A 166 6.15 -5.32 -16.57
N TYR A 167 6.06 -4.86 -15.32
CA TYR A 167 5.73 -5.70 -14.18
C TYR A 167 4.36 -6.38 -14.32
N VAL A 168 3.35 -5.64 -14.76
CA VAL A 168 1.96 -6.14 -14.82
C VAL A 168 1.75 -7.03 -16.03
N VAL A 169 2.28 -6.67 -17.21
CA VAL A 169 2.12 -7.49 -18.41
C VAL A 169 2.78 -8.86 -18.25
N ILE A 170 3.91 -8.91 -17.53
CA ILE A 170 4.66 -10.14 -17.27
C ILE A 170 4.12 -10.88 -16.04
N GLY A 171 3.59 -10.16 -15.04
CA GLY A 171 3.20 -10.71 -13.74
C GLY A 171 1.71 -11.05 -13.61
N GLY A 172 1.39 -12.27 -13.17
CA GLY A 172 0.05 -12.64 -12.70
C GLY A 172 -0.12 -12.48 -11.18
N MET A 173 -1.28 -12.88 -10.65
CA MET A 173 -1.58 -12.79 -9.21
C MET A 173 -0.59 -13.55 -8.30
N LEU A 174 0.01 -14.64 -8.79
CA LEU A 174 1.05 -15.37 -8.05
C LEU A 174 2.32 -14.51 -7.91
N ALA A 175 2.73 -13.81 -8.97
CA ALA A 175 3.91 -12.95 -8.94
C ALA A 175 3.69 -11.76 -7.99
N THR A 176 2.53 -11.10 -8.06
CA THR A 176 2.22 -10.00 -7.14
C THR A 176 2.11 -10.46 -5.69
N THR A 177 1.64 -11.68 -5.43
CA THR A 177 1.61 -12.24 -4.08
C THR A 177 3.02 -12.38 -3.50
N TRP A 178 3.97 -12.94 -4.25
CA TRP A 178 5.35 -13.07 -3.78
C TRP A 178 6.03 -11.71 -3.59
N VAL A 179 5.84 -10.77 -4.52
CA VAL A 179 6.36 -9.41 -4.39
C VAL A 179 5.85 -8.76 -3.10
N GLN A 180 4.57 -8.94 -2.78
CA GLN A 180 3.95 -8.33 -1.61
C GLN A 180 4.40 -8.98 -0.31
N ILE A 181 4.67 -10.28 -0.30
CA ILE A 181 5.29 -10.98 0.84
C ILE A 181 6.70 -10.44 1.11
N VAL A 182 7.55 -10.42 0.07
CA VAL A 182 8.95 -9.96 0.19
C VAL A 182 8.99 -8.51 0.65
N LYS A 183 8.19 -7.65 0.02
CA LYS A 183 8.02 -6.26 0.42
C LYS A 183 7.55 -6.13 1.86
N ALA A 184 6.53 -6.87 2.30
CA ALA A 184 6.02 -6.78 3.67
C ALA A 184 7.11 -7.10 4.70
N ILE A 185 7.91 -8.13 4.45
CA ILE A 185 9.03 -8.51 5.32
C ILE A 185 10.09 -7.39 5.36
N LEU A 186 10.47 -6.86 4.19
CA LEU A 186 11.49 -5.80 4.09
C LEU A 186 11.00 -4.50 4.74
N LEU A 187 9.74 -4.13 4.52
CA LEU A 187 9.11 -2.97 5.11
C LEU A 187 9.01 -3.10 6.63
N MET A 188 8.54 -4.24 7.14
CA MET A 188 8.50 -4.51 8.59
C MET A 188 9.90 -4.49 9.21
N GLY A 189 10.89 -5.12 8.56
CA GLY A 189 12.27 -5.09 9.04
C GLY A 189 12.84 -3.67 9.08
N GLY A 190 12.60 -2.88 8.02
CA GLY A 190 13.03 -1.48 7.94
C GLY A 190 12.37 -0.60 8.99
N THR A 191 11.06 -0.75 9.22
CA THR A 191 10.35 0.03 10.24
C THR A 191 10.72 -0.37 11.66
N ILE A 192 10.87 -1.67 11.94
CA ILE A 192 11.34 -2.15 13.25
C ILE A 192 12.74 -1.60 13.54
N LEU A 193 13.67 -1.72 12.59
CA LEU A 193 15.03 -1.21 12.75
C LEU A 193 15.01 0.31 12.98
N LEU A 194 14.24 1.05 12.18
CA LEU A 194 14.14 2.50 12.33
C LEU A 194 13.54 2.90 13.68
N SER A 195 12.50 2.20 14.17
CA SER A 195 11.95 2.42 15.51
C SER A 195 12.95 2.13 16.62
N ILE A 196 13.77 1.08 16.50
CA ILE A 196 14.83 0.77 17.45
C ILE A 196 15.88 1.89 17.46
N LEU A 197 16.27 2.41 16.29
CA LEU A 197 17.23 3.51 16.19
C LEU A 197 16.68 4.83 16.76
N VAL A 198 15.38 5.10 16.57
CA VAL A 198 14.71 6.23 17.24
C VAL A 198 14.81 6.06 18.76
N MET A 199 14.47 4.89 19.29
CA MET A 199 14.57 4.67 20.73
C MET A 199 16.01 4.72 21.23
N ALA A 200 16.98 4.24 20.46
CA ALA A 200 18.40 4.35 20.79
C ALA A 200 18.88 5.81 20.84
N HIS A 201 18.33 6.71 20.01
CA HIS A 201 18.61 8.14 20.09
C HIS A 201 18.13 8.78 21.41
N PHE A 202 17.12 8.19 22.05
CA PHE A 202 16.59 8.59 23.36
C PHE A 202 17.07 7.69 24.51
N ASP A 203 18.21 7.00 24.35
CA ASP A 203 18.78 6.08 25.35
C ASP A 203 17.81 4.99 25.83
N PHE A 204 16.88 4.56 24.95
CA PHE A 204 15.76 3.66 25.25
C PHE A 204 14.81 4.16 26.35
N SER A 205 14.83 5.46 26.67
CA SER A 205 13.94 6.10 27.63
C SER A 205 12.66 6.61 26.97
N PHE A 206 11.54 5.94 27.27
CA PHE A 206 10.22 6.43 26.86
C PHE A 206 9.90 7.81 27.45
N ALA A 207 10.40 8.13 28.64
CA ALA A 207 10.16 9.43 29.26
C ALA A 207 10.77 10.56 28.43
N GLN A 208 12.03 10.40 27.99
CA GLN A 208 12.69 11.39 27.14
C GLN A 208 12.03 11.48 25.76
N PHE A 209 11.62 10.34 25.20
CA PHE A 209 10.90 10.31 23.92
C PHE A 209 9.58 11.11 23.99
N PHE A 210 8.74 10.85 24.99
CA PHE A 210 7.47 11.57 25.14
C PHE A 210 7.66 13.04 25.52
N ASP A 211 8.68 13.36 26.31
CA ASP A 211 9.04 14.75 26.62
C ASP A 211 9.45 15.54 25.37
N ALA A 212 10.27 14.93 24.50
CA ALA A 212 10.64 15.52 23.22
C ALA A 212 9.41 15.75 22.31
N ILE A 213 8.45 14.83 22.29
CA ILE A 213 7.19 14.98 21.54
C ILE A 213 6.30 16.09 22.10
N ALA A 214 6.35 16.32 23.42
CA ALA A 214 5.61 17.42 24.05
C ALA A 214 6.22 18.80 23.71
N HIS A 215 7.48 18.83 23.28
CA HIS A 215 8.23 20.06 23.00
C HIS A 215 8.74 20.17 21.55
N VAL A 216 7.98 19.67 20.57
CA VAL A 216 8.37 19.79 19.16
C VAL A 216 8.37 21.26 18.72
N ARG A 217 9.44 21.68 18.05
CA ARG A 217 9.55 23.02 17.44
C ARG A 217 8.86 23.06 16.08
N ASP A 218 7.95 24.01 15.91
CA ASP A 218 7.27 24.34 14.66
C ASP A 218 7.49 25.84 14.39
N GLY A 219 8.58 26.17 13.67
CA GLY A 219 9.13 27.51 13.62
C GLY A 219 9.55 28.02 15.01
N ASP A 220 9.08 29.21 15.38
CA ASP A 220 9.35 29.83 16.69
C ASP A 220 8.48 29.28 17.84
N LYS A 221 7.54 28.38 17.55
CA LYS A 221 6.59 27.87 18.55
C LYS A 221 6.95 26.46 18.98
N VAL A 222 6.83 26.22 20.28
CA VAL A 222 6.84 24.88 20.84
C VAL A 222 5.41 24.37 20.88
N VAL A 223 5.16 23.22 20.26
CA VAL A 223 3.82 22.63 20.14
C VAL A 223 3.84 21.22 20.71
N ASN A 224 2.88 20.94 21.59
CA ASN A 224 2.72 19.62 22.18
C ASN A 224 1.96 18.70 21.22
N PHE A 225 2.66 17.71 20.65
CA PHE A 225 2.06 16.80 19.67
C PHE A 225 1.28 15.65 20.30
N LEU A 226 1.30 15.52 21.63
CA LEU A 226 0.48 14.54 22.35
C LEU A 226 -0.95 15.03 22.54
N GLN A 227 -1.19 16.33 22.38
CA GLN A 227 -2.52 16.91 22.53
C GLN A 227 -3.27 16.95 21.19
N PRO A 228 -4.58 16.65 21.19
CA PRO A 228 -5.41 16.82 20.00
C PRO A 228 -5.61 18.30 19.66
N GLY A 229 -5.90 18.59 18.39
CA GLY A 229 -6.29 19.94 17.94
C GLY A 229 -5.32 20.61 16.95
N LEU A 230 -4.40 19.85 16.37
CA LEU A 230 -3.52 20.32 15.29
C LEU A 230 -4.25 20.35 13.93
N ARG A 231 -5.06 19.33 13.63
CA ARG A 231 -5.80 19.15 12.36
C ARG A 231 -7.30 19.40 12.51
N TYR A 232 -7.95 18.84 13.52
CA TYR A 232 -9.41 18.85 13.65
C TYR A 232 -9.92 20.10 14.39
N LYS A 233 -9.78 21.26 13.74
CA LYS A 233 -10.17 22.57 14.31
C LYS A 233 -11.61 22.96 13.91
N PRO A 234 -12.27 23.87 14.65
CA PRO A 234 -13.56 24.44 14.26
C PRO A 234 -13.51 25.05 12.84
N PRO A 235 -14.63 25.03 12.07
CA PRO A 235 -16.01 24.83 12.53
C PRO A 235 -16.47 23.37 12.62
N TYR A 236 -15.81 22.42 11.96
CA TYR A 236 -16.30 21.03 11.87
C TYR A 236 -15.65 20.08 12.89
N GLY A 237 -14.36 20.26 13.23
CA GLY A 237 -13.69 19.58 14.35
C GLY A 237 -13.95 18.07 14.43
N ALA A 238 -14.74 17.65 15.42
CA ALA A 238 -15.09 16.25 15.64
C ALA A 238 -15.86 15.61 14.47
N LEU A 239 -16.65 16.37 13.72
CA LEU A 239 -17.37 15.86 12.55
C LEU A 239 -16.41 15.46 11.43
N ASP A 240 -15.30 16.18 11.27
CA ASP A 240 -14.26 15.82 10.29
C ASP A 240 -13.60 14.50 10.67
N LEU A 241 -13.33 14.29 11.96
CA LEU A 241 -12.77 13.03 12.46
C LEU A 241 -13.74 11.86 12.28
N ILE A 242 -15.03 12.05 12.58
CA ILE A 242 -16.05 11.01 12.37
C ILE A 242 -16.19 10.70 10.88
N SER A 243 -16.28 11.73 10.04
CA SER A 243 -16.36 11.59 8.58
C SER A 243 -15.15 10.83 8.02
N LEU A 244 -13.94 11.21 8.46
CA LEU A 244 -12.72 10.49 8.12
C LEU A 244 -12.76 9.05 8.60
N GLY A 245 -13.14 8.79 9.86
CA GLY A 245 -13.23 7.45 10.41
C GLY A 245 -14.16 6.55 9.60
N LEU A 246 -15.35 7.06 9.23
CA LEU A 246 -16.29 6.36 8.36
C LEU A 246 -15.69 6.09 6.97
N ALA A 247 -15.02 7.07 6.38
CA ALA A 247 -14.36 6.92 5.09
C ALA A 247 -13.25 5.86 5.13
N LEU A 248 -12.44 5.82 6.19
CA LEU A 248 -11.37 4.84 6.36
C LEU A 248 -11.90 3.43 6.60
N ILE A 249 -12.94 3.29 7.43
CA ILE A 249 -13.56 1.99 7.76
C ILE A 249 -14.25 1.39 6.54
N PHE A 250 -15.20 2.11 5.95
CA PHE A 250 -15.97 1.60 4.81
C PHE A 250 -15.16 1.58 3.52
N GLY A 251 -14.29 2.57 3.30
CA GLY A 251 -13.42 2.62 2.14
C GLY A 251 -12.48 1.42 2.08
N THR A 252 -11.81 1.09 3.20
CA THR A 252 -10.92 -0.08 3.27
C THR A 252 -11.67 -1.39 3.04
N ALA A 253 -12.88 -1.53 3.61
CA ALA A 253 -13.69 -2.74 3.44
C ALA A 253 -14.10 -2.99 1.97
N GLY A 254 -14.12 -1.96 1.14
CA GLY A 254 -14.47 -2.04 -0.28
C GLY A 254 -13.29 -2.11 -1.25
N LEU A 255 -12.03 -2.15 -0.78
CA LEU A 255 -10.86 -2.06 -1.67
C LEU A 255 -10.69 -3.31 -2.55
N PRO A 256 -10.91 -3.21 -3.87
CA PRO A 256 -10.99 -4.39 -4.75
C PRO A 256 -9.70 -5.21 -4.77
N HIS A 257 -8.54 -4.55 -4.70
CA HIS A 257 -7.23 -5.19 -4.68
C HIS A 257 -6.97 -6.04 -3.42
N ILE A 258 -7.57 -5.69 -2.28
CA ILE A 258 -7.51 -6.50 -1.06
C ILE A 258 -8.49 -7.66 -1.15
N LEU A 259 -9.72 -7.38 -1.60
CA LEU A 259 -10.80 -8.37 -1.63
C LEU A 259 -10.48 -9.55 -2.56
N VAL A 260 -9.81 -9.31 -3.69
CA VAL A 260 -9.40 -10.39 -4.61
C VAL A 260 -8.44 -11.38 -3.97
N ARG A 261 -7.68 -10.99 -2.93
CA ARG A 261 -6.77 -11.91 -2.22
C ARG A 261 -7.51 -12.99 -1.45
N PHE A 262 -8.74 -12.74 -1.00
CA PHE A 262 -9.54 -13.80 -0.37
C PHE A 262 -9.88 -14.92 -1.35
N TYR A 263 -9.80 -14.71 -2.66
CA TYR A 263 -10.00 -15.77 -3.64
C TYR A 263 -8.77 -16.67 -3.86
N THR A 264 -7.60 -16.31 -3.31
CA THR A 264 -6.34 -17.06 -3.49
C THR A 264 -6.11 -18.18 -2.49
N VAL A 265 -6.91 -18.25 -1.42
CA VAL A 265 -6.83 -19.29 -0.40
C VAL A 265 -7.83 -20.42 -0.68
N PRO A 266 -7.63 -21.65 -0.19
CA PRO A 266 -8.49 -22.80 -0.50
C PRO A 266 -9.89 -22.75 0.13
N ASP A 267 -10.04 -22.17 1.32
CA ASP A 267 -11.29 -22.23 2.11
C ASP A 267 -11.51 -20.98 2.99
N ALA A 268 -12.74 -20.82 3.51
CA ALA A 268 -13.14 -19.68 4.33
C ALA A 268 -12.44 -19.61 5.69
N ARG A 269 -12.08 -20.75 6.28
CA ARG A 269 -11.33 -20.78 7.55
C ARG A 269 -9.93 -20.22 7.32
N THR A 270 -9.27 -20.65 6.25
CA THR A 270 -7.96 -20.12 5.83
C THR A 270 -8.05 -18.64 5.46
N ALA A 271 -9.14 -18.18 4.86
CA ALA A 271 -9.38 -16.75 4.62
C ALA A 271 -9.43 -15.95 5.92
N ARG A 272 -10.20 -16.40 6.93
CA ARG A 272 -10.26 -15.74 8.25
C ARG A 272 -8.90 -15.74 8.96
N ILE A 273 -8.16 -16.86 8.93
CA ILE A 273 -6.81 -16.94 9.48
C ILE A 273 -5.87 -15.94 8.78
N SER A 274 -6.00 -15.79 7.45
CA SER A 274 -5.23 -14.79 6.70
C SER A 274 -5.50 -13.37 7.19
N VAL A 275 -6.76 -13.03 7.44
CA VAL A 275 -7.15 -11.71 7.96
C VAL A 275 -6.56 -11.47 9.35
N VAL A 276 -6.58 -12.47 10.23
CA VAL A 276 -5.98 -12.35 11.57
C VAL A 276 -4.47 -12.10 11.49
N TRP A 277 -3.75 -12.86 10.66
CA TRP A 277 -2.33 -12.61 10.41
C TRP A 277 -2.07 -11.22 9.85
N ALA A 278 -2.88 -10.79 8.87
CA ALA A 278 -2.76 -9.47 8.29
C ALA A 278 -2.97 -8.37 9.35
N MET A 279 -4.00 -8.53 10.19
CA MET A 279 -4.33 -7.58 11.26
C MET A 279 -3.20 -7.43 12.29
N VAL A 280 -2.57 -8.54 12.68
CA VAL A 280 -1.41 -8.48 13.60
C VAL A 280 -0.26 -7.71 12.96
N ILE A 281 0.10 -8.04 11.71
CA ILE A 281 1.22 -7.39 11.02
C ILE A 281 0.96 -5.90 10.81
N ILE A 282 -0.23 -5.54 10.32
CA ILE A 282 -0.65 -4.15 10.08
C ILE A 282 -0.73 -3.39 11.40
N GLY A 283 -1.25 -4.01 12.46
CA GLY A 283 -1.34 -3.41 13.79
C GLY A 283 0.04 -3.10 14.35
N THR A 284 0.97 -4.07 14.29
CA THR A 284 2.36 -3.83 14.68
C THR A 284 3.00 -2.72 13.84
N PHE A 285 2.78 -2.74 12.52
CA PHE A 285 3.28 -1.70 11.62
C PHE A 285 2.81 -0.30 12.03
N TYR A 286 1.51 -0.12 12.29
CA TYR A 286 0.98 1.18 12.67
C TYR A 286 1.45 1.65 14.05
N ILE A 287 1.66 0.75 15.00
CA ILE A 287 2.33 1.11 16.26
C ILE A 287 3.75 1.60 15.97
N MET A 288 4.48 0.95 15.06
CA MET A 288 5.82 1.39 14.66
C MET A 288 5.79 2.76 13.96
N THR A 289 4.79 3.04 13.10
CA THR A 289 4.71 4.34 12.42
C THR A 289 4.62 5.54 13.37
N THR A 290 4.14 5.33 14.60
CA THR A 290 4.17 6.33 15.67
C THR A 290 5.59 6.77 16.01
N PHE A 291 6.52 5.82 16.16
CA PHE A 291 7.94 6.12 16.41
C PHE A 291 8.58 6.82 15.23
N LEU A 292 8.23 6.41 14.01
CA LEU A 292 8.76 7.02 12.79
C LEU A 292 8.28 8.47 12.62
N GLY A 293 6.99 8.72 12.80
CA GLY A 293 6.43 10.06 12.63
C GLY A 293 6.89 11.03 13.73
N PHE A 294 6.79 10.61 14.98
CA PHE A 294 7.26 11.44 16.10
C PHE A 294 8.78 11.59 16.11
N GLY A 295 9.54 10.54 15.81
CA GLY A 295 10.99 10.62 15.65
C GLY A 295 11.39 11.58 14.53
N ALA A 296 10.68 11.57 13.40
CA ALA A 296 10.93 12.54 12.32
C ALA A 296 10.61 13.98 12.76
N ALA A 297 9.53 14.19 13.52
CA ALA A 297 9.19 15.51 14.05
C ALA A 297 10.24 16.06 15.03
N THR A 298 10.79 15.21 15.91
CA THR A 298 11.72 15.64 16.97
C THR A 298 13.17 15.70 16.50
N ILE A 299 13.62 14.75 15.69
CA ILE A 299 15.05 14.60 15.31
C ILE A 299 15.35 15.37 14.02
N VAL A 300 14.45 15.35 13.04
CA VAL A 300 14.67 15.97 11.72
C VAL A 300 14.05 17.36 11.65
N GLY A 301 12.82 17.51 12.17
CA GLY A 301 12.08 18.77 12.17
C GLY A 301 11.30 19.03 10.87
N LYS A 302 10.15 19.70 10.99
CA LYS A 302 9.21 19.91 9.87
C LYS A 302 9.81 20.74 8.74
N ASP A 303 10.52 21.83 9.07
CA ASP A 303 11.05 22.76 8.07
C ASP A 303 12.05 22.07 7.14
N PHE A 304 12.93 21.25 7.72
CA PHE A 304 13.89 20.47 6.93
C PHE A 304 13.17 19.45 6.04
N ILE A 305 12.16 18.73 6.56
CA ILE A 305 11.38 17.77 5.78
C ILE A 305 10.67 18.46 4.62
N GLN A 306 10.03 19.61 4.88
CA GLN A 306 9.27 20.35 3.87
C GLN A 306 10.18 20.84 2.73
N GLN A 307 11.41 21.27 3.04
CA GLN A 307 12.39 21.72 2.05
C GLN A 307 13.04 20.57 1.27
N ASN A 308 13.08 19.35 1.85
CA ASN A 308 13.77 18.20 1.27
C ASN A 308 12.81 17.12 0.73
N GLY A 309 11.80 17.55 -0.02
CA GLY A 309 10.90 16.65 -0.75
C GLY A 309 9.50 16.47 -0.13
N GLY A 310 9.18 17.24 0.90
CA GLY A 310 7.84 17.34 1.46
C GLY A 310 7.49 16.24 2.46
N THR A 311 6.25 16.25 2.94
CA THR A 311 5.77 15.42 4.07
C THR A 311 6.00 13.91 3.89
N ASN A 312 5.98 13.39 2.65
CA ASN A 312 6.24 11.97 2.39
C ASN A 312 7.71 11.57 2.64
N MET A 313 8.61 12.53 2.82
CA MET A 313 10.02 12.28 3.06
C MET A 313 10.39 12.15 4.54
N SER A 314 9.42 12.28 5.47
CA SER A 314 9.68 12.17 6.90
C SER A 314 10.40 10.88 7.29
N ALA A 315 9.92 9.71 6.86
CA ALA A 315 10.53 8.44 7.23
C ALA A 315 11.91 8.21 6.58
N PRO A 316 12.11 8.44 5.26
CA PRO A 316 13.44 8.35 4.68
C PRO A 316 14.45 9.34 5.28
N LEU A 317 14.08 10.62 5.47
CA LEU A 317 14.99 11.60 6.06
C LEU A 317 15.34 11.27 7.51
N LEU A 318 14.41 10.71 8.28
CA LEU A 318 14.71 10.15 9.60
C LEU A 318 15.73 9.00 9.52
N ALA A 319 15.57 8.10 8.54
CA ALA A 319 16.54 7.04 8.30
C ALA A 319 17.92 7.60 7.92
N GLN A 320 17.98 8.70 7.18
CA GLN A 320 19.22 9.40 6.88
C GLN A 320 19.86 9.99 8.14
N ALA A 321 19.08 10.66 8.98
CA ALA A 321 19.57 11.28 10.21
C ALA A 321 20.13 10.25 11.21
N LEU A 322 19.52 9.07 11.30
CA LEU A 322 19.88 8.03 12.27
C LEU A 322 20.86 6.98 11.74
N GLY A 323 20.78 6.63 10.46
CA GLY A 323 21.54 5.53 9.86
C GLY A 323 22.38 5.92 8.64
N GLY A 324 22.46 7.21 8.32
CA GLY A 324 23.23 7.74 7.20
C GLY A 324 22.67 7.38 5.82
N ASP A 325 23.46 7.66 4.79
CA ASP A 325 23.04 7.53 3.39
C ASP A 325 22.71 6.08 2.98
N VAL A 326 23.35 5.10 3.61
CA VAL A 326 23.07 3.67 3.37
C VAL A 326 21.66 3.32 3.83
N PHE A 327 21.27 3.77 5.02
CA PHE A 327 19.95 3.45 5.55
C PHE A 327 18.85 4.29 4.87
N PHE A 328 19.14 5.54 4.53
CA PHE A 328 18.31 6.35 3.64
C PHE A 328 18.01 5.62 2.32
N ALA A 329 19.05 5.09 1.66
CA ALA A 329 18.92 4.34 0.42
C ALA A 329 18.05 3.10 0.60
N PHE A 330 18.27 2.35 1.66
CA PHE A 330 17.52 1.14 1.97
C PHE A 330 16.03 1.42 2.20
N ILE A 331 15.69 2.39 3.05
CA ILE A 331 14.30 2.78 3.32
C ILE A 331 13.64 3.35 2.07
N SER A 332 14.34 4.17 1.28
CA SER A 332 13.83 4.71 0.03
C SER A 332 13.59 3.62 -1.02
N ALA A 333 14.46 2.61 -1.10
CA ALA A 333 14.29 1.46 -1.99
C ALA A 333 13.08 0.61 -1.59
N ILE A 334 12.88 0.38 -0.30
CA ILE A 334 11.68 -0.30 0.22
C ILE A 334 10.43 0.50 -0.10
N ALA A 335 10.44 1.81 0.13
CA ALA A 335 9.31 2.68 -0.17
C ALA A 335 8.96 2.67 -1.66
N PHE A 336 9.98 2.69 -2.53
CA PHE A 336 9.79 2.61 -3.97
C PHE A 336 9.25 1.26 -4.42
N ALA A 337 9.83 0.15 -3.97
CA ALA A 337 9.29 -1.18 -4.26
C ALA A 337 7.88 -1.38 -3.71
N THR A 338 7.58 -0.72 -2.59
CA THR A 338 6.23 -0.66 -2.02
C THR A 338 5.26 0.01 -2.98
N ILE A 339 5.64 1.13 -3.60
CA ILE A 339 4.85 1.79 -4.64
C ILE A 339 4.65 0.85 -5.82
N LEU A 340 5.73 0.28 -6.35
CA LEU A 340 5.66 -0.61 -7.51
C LEU A 340 4.72 -1.80 -7.28
N ALA A 341 4.84 -2.43 -6.12
CA ALA A 341 4.00 -3.57 -5.75
C ALA A 341 2.52 -3.18 -5.67
N VAL A 342 2.21 -2.03 -5.06
CA VAL A 342 0.82 -1.56 -4.91
C VAL A 342 0.23 -1.22 -6.27
N VAL A 343 0.95 -0.49 -7.12
CA VAL A 343 0.46 -0.16 -8.47
C VAL A 343 0.24 -1.46 -9.24
N ALA A 344 1.13 -2.46 -9.14
CA ALA A 344 0.93 -3.73 -9.83
C ALA A 344 -0.34 -4.46 -9.35
N GLY A 345 -0.60 -4.48 -8.04
CA GLY A 345 -1.83 -5.04 -7.48
C GLY A 345 -3.09 -4.30 -7.95
N LEU A 346 -3.05 -2.97 -8.00
CA LEU A 346 -4.15 -2.14 -8.48
C LEU A 346 -4.42 -2.36 -9.97
N THR A 347 -3.39 -2.43 -10.80
CA THR A 347 -3.55 -2.66 -12.24
C THR A 347 -4.10 -4.06 -12.53
N ILE A 348 -3.68 -5.09 -11.78
CA ILE A 348 -4.28 -6.43 -11.90
C ILE A 348 -5.76 -6.39 -11.49
N SER A 349 -6.09 -5.70 -10.39
CA SER A 349 -7.48 -5.60 -9.94
C SER A 349 -8.37 -4.86 -10.96
N ALA A 350 -7.88 -3.74 -11.50
CA ALA A 350 -8.54 -2.96 -12.55
C ALA A 350 -8.76 -3.77 -13.83
N SER A 351 -7.70 -4.40 -14.34
CA SER A 351 -7.75 -5.22 -15.56
C SER A 351 -8.63 -6.45 -15.39
N THR A 352 -8.61 -7.09 -14.22
CA THR A 352 -9.51 -8.21 -13.90
C THR A 352 -10.96 -7.77 -13.87
N SER A 353 -11.27 -6.64 -13.21
CA SER A 353 -12.65 -6.16 -13.17
C SER A 353 -13.15 -5.74 -14.55
N PHE A 354 -12.31 -5.13 -15.38
CA PHE A 354 -12.70 -4.82 -16.75
C PHE A 354 -12.90 -6.09 -17.60
N ALA A 355 -11.93 -7.00 -17.62
CA ALA A 355 -11.98 -8.20 -18.44
C ALA A 355 -13.11 -9.16 -18.02
N HIS A 356 -13.24 -9.39 -16.71
CA HIS A 356 -14.23 -10.31 -16.16
C HIS A 356 -15.62 -9.66 -16.04
N ASP A 357 -15.74 -8.51 -15.37
CA ASP A 357 -17.06 -7.95 -15.07
C ASP A 357 -17.67 -7.22 -16.26
N LEU A 358 -16.89 -6.37 -16.94
CA LEU A 358 -17.40 -5.54 -18.04
C LEU A 358 -17.37 -6.29 -19.38
N TYR A 359 -16.20 -6.72 -19.82
CA TYR A 359 -16.04 -7.31 -21.15
C TYR A 359 -16.77 -8.65 -21.27
N THR A 360 -16.51 -9.58 -20.35
CA THR A 360 -17.08 -10.93 -20.41
C THR A 360 -18.56 -10.94 -20.04
N ASN A 361 -18.90 -10.41 -18.86
CA ASN A 361 -20.24 -10.58 -18.32
C ASN A 361 -21.24 -9.50 -18.78
N VAL A 362 -20.81 -8.26 -19.02
CA VAL A 362 -21.71 -7.18 -19.47
C VAL A 362 -21.81 -7.13 -21.00
N LEU A 363 -20.68 -7.11 -21.72
CA LEU A 363 -20.67 -7.00 -23.19
C LEU A 363 -20.94 -8.34 -23.88
N HIS A 364 -20.24 -9.41 -23.47
CA HIS A 364 -20.35 -10.74 -24.10
C HIS A 364 -21.35 -11.69 -23.41
N HIS A 365 -22.17 -11.18 -22.50
CA HIS A 365 -23.27 -11.93 -21.87
C HIS A 365 -22.81 -13.25 -21.19
N GLY A 366 -21.57 -13.30 -20.70
CA GLY A 366 -20.98 -14.48 -20.07
C GLY A 366 -20.63 -15.61 -21.03
N GLN A 367 -20.73 -15.39 -22.34
CA GLN A 367 -20.38 -16.35 -23.38
C GLN A 367 -19.05 -15.96 -24.02
N LEU A 368 -17.95 -16.34 -23.37
CA LEU A 368 -16.63 -16.31 -24.01
C LEU A 368 -16.42 -17.62 -24.77
N THR A 369 -15.95 -17.49 -26.01
CA THR A 369 -15.59 -18.64 -26.86
C THR A 369 -14.24 -19.24 -26.49
N ASP A 370 -13.35 -18.47 -25.84
CA ASP A 370 -12.01 -18.89 -25.43
C ASP A 370 -11.57 -18.22 -24.10
N PRO A 371 -11.28 -18.98 -23.03
CA PRO A 371 -10.74 -18.45 -21.78
C PRO A 371 -9.42 -17.68 -21.92
N GLN A 372 -8.65 -17.89 -23.00
CA GLN A 372 -7.45 -17.11 -23.27
C GLN A 372 -7.75 -15.69 -23.75
N GLN A 373 -8.93 -15.44 -24.34
CA GLN A 373 -9.33 -14.09 -24.74
C GLN A 373 -9.48 -13.19 -23.51
N GLU A 374 -10.02 -13.71 -22.41
CA GLU A 374 -10.18 -12.96 -21.17
C GLU A 374 -8.82 -12.48 -20.62
N VAL A 375 -7.82 -13.35 -20.64
CA VAL A 375 -6.45 -13.01 -20.21
C VAL A 375 -5.80 -11.99 -21.16
N ARG A 376 -6.03 -12.10 -22.48
CA ARG A 376 -5.52 -11.12 -23.45
C ARG A 376 -6.15 -9.74 -23.22
N VAL A 377 -7.46 -9.68 -23.03
CA VAL A 377 -8.17 -8.42 -22.72
C VAL A 377 -7.65 -7.83 -21.42
N ALA A 378 -7.46 -8.63 -20.37
CA ALA A 378 -6.89 -8.15 -19.12
C ALA A 378 -5.49 -7.53 -19.32
N ARG A 379 -4.62 -8.14 -20.13
CA ARG A 379 -3.29 -7.59 -20.43
C ARG A 379 -3.36 -6.29 -21.23
N ILE A 380 -4.28 -6.17 -22.18
CA ILE A 380 -4.49 -4.95 -22.95
C ILE A 380 -5.01 -3.84 -22.03
N THR A 381 -6.00 -4.14 -21.17
CA THR A 381 -6.52 -3.18 -20.20
C THR A 381 -5.48 -2.76 -19.17
N ALA A 382 -4.52 -3.63 -18.82
CA ALA A 382 -3.43 -3.24 -17.94
C ALA A 382 -2.44 -2.24 -18.59
N PHE A 383 -2.35 -2.24 -19.92
CA PHE A 383 -1.48 -1.34 -20.68
C PHE A 383 -2.12 0.03 -20.92
N VAL A 384 -3.42 0.05 -21.20
CA VAL A 384 -4.24 1.26 -21.39
C VAL A 384 -4.51 1.92 -20.05
#